data_AF-Q8PWW6-F1
#
_entry.id   AF-Q8PWW6-F1
#
_cell.length_a   1.000
_cell.length_b   1.000
_cell.length_c   1.000
_cell.angle_alpha   90.00
_cell.angle_beta   90.00
_cell.angle_gamma   90.00
#
_symmetry.space_group_name_H-M   'P 1'
#
loop_
_entity.id
_entity.type
_entity.pdbx_description
1 polymer ?
#
loop_
_entity_poly.entity_id
_entity_poly.type
_entity_poly.pdbx_seq_one_letter_code
_entity_poly.pdbx_strand_id
1 'polypeptide(L)' 'MSEIKICEVRCPNCRKWFSSKIAQFEDAETFRRAITYKNAEPCPYCKTMISHDKEIMRFLEKDNTGKVIRETRCIYNF' A
#
# COMPACT_ATOMS: atom_id res chain seq x y z
N MET A 1 18.91 -10.77 6.09
CA MET A 1 18.63 -9.33 6.21
C MET A 1 17.13 -9.19 6.26
N SER A 2 16.58 -8.49 7.27
CA SER A 2 15.13 -8.41 7.48
C SER A 2 14.57 -7.18 6.77
N GLU A 3 14.30 -7.31 5.47
CA GLU A 3 13.71 -6.23 4.70
C GLU A 3 12.27 -6.01 5.15
N ILE A 4 11.97 -4.84 5.75
CA ILE A 4 10.61 -4.52 6.17
C ILE A 4 9.85 -4.03 4.93
N LYS A 5 8.90 -4.83 4.46
CA LYS A 5 7.97 -4.45 3.39
C LYS A 5 6.72 -3.83 4.01
N ILE A 6 6.46 -2.57 3.69
CA ILE A 6 5.28 -1.84 4.15
C ILE A 6 4.41 -1.50 2.95
N CYS A 7 3.14 -1.89 3.00
CA CYS A 7 2.13 -1.44 2.06
C CYS A 7 1.49 -0.15 2.58
N GLU A 8 1.55 0.91 1.80
CA GLU A 8 0.89 2.18 2.12
C GLU A 8 -0.16 2.53 1.08
N VAL A 9 -1.26 3.11 1.55
CA VAL A 9 -2.39 3.56 0.74
C VAL A 9 -2.56 5.06 0.94
N ARG A 10 -2.78 5.78 -0.15
CA ARG A 10 -3.11 7.21 -0.14
C ARG A 10 -4.61 7.37 -0.08
N CYS A 11 -5.09 8.08 0.93
CA CYS A 11 -6.48 8.48 0.96
C CYS A 11 -6.76 9.52 -0.15
N PRO A 12 -7.68 9.32 -1.09
CA PRO A 12 -8.04 10.34 -2.08
C PRO A 12 -8.68 11.59 -1.45
N ASN A 13 -9.37 11.43 -0.32
CA ASN A 13 -10.04 12.55 0.37
C ASN A 13 -9.04 13.45 1.12
N CYS A 14 -8.26 12.89 2.07
CA CYS A 14 -7.34 13.68 2.88
C CYS A 14 -5.89 13.71 2.35
N ARG A 15 -5.61 12.98 1.26
CA ARG A 15 -4.31 12.89 0.56
C ARG A 15 -3.14 12.34 1.39
N LYS A 16 -3.39 11.88 2.63
CA LYS A 16 -2.41 11.27 3.52
C LYS A 16 -2.15 9.81 3.15
N TRP A 17 -0.90 9.40 3.26
CA TRP A 17 -0.48 8.00 3.21
C TRP A 17 -0.64 7.36 4.59
N PHE A 18 -1.11 6.13 4.62
CA PHE A 18 -1.17 5.30 5.83
C PHE A 18 -0.85 3.87 5.50
N SER A 19 -0.28 3.14 6.45
CA SER A 19 -0.04 1.71 6.30
C SER A 19 -1.37 0.97 6.21
N SER A 20 -1.56 0.21 5.13
CA SER A 20 -2.73 -0.65 4.99
C SER A 20 -2.70 -1.72 6.06
N LYS A 21 -3.85 -1.94 6.72
CA LYS A 21 -4.01 -3.09 7.63
C LYS A 21 -4.31 -4.39 6.89
N ILE A 22 -4.55 -4.33 5.58
CA ILE A 22 -4.80 -5.48 4.72
C ILE A 22 -3.44 -6.13 4.34
N ALA A 23 -2.51 -6.16 5.30
CA ALA A 23 -1.13 -6.58 5.19
C ALA A 23 -0.98 -8.10 5.07
N GLN A 24 -1.62 -8.70 4.06
CA GLN A 24 -1.31 -10.06 3.60
C GLN A 24 -0.49 -10.04 2.31
N PHE A 25 0.12 -8.91 1.95
CA PHE A 25 0.91 -8.80 0.73
C PHE A 25 2.37 -9.17 1.01
N GLU A 26 2.65 -10.46 1.16
CA GLU A 26 4.03 -10.96 1.23
C GLU A 26 4.75 -10.81 -0.13
N ASP A 27 3.96 -10.77 -1.21
CA ASP A 27 4.41 -10.84 -2.60
C ASP A 27 3.50 -10.02 -3.56
N ALA A 28 3.99 -9.78 -4.79
CA ALA A 28 3.30 -8.98 -5.81
C ALA A 28 2.01 -9.63 -6.35
N GLU A 29 1.83 -10.94 -6.21
CA GLU A 29 0.64 -11.65 -6.63
C GLU A 29 -0.51 -11.41 -5.65
N THR A 30 -0.23 -11.49 -4.34
CA THR A 30 -1.23 -11.20 -3.31
C THR A 30 -1.69 -9.74 -3.36
N PHE A 31 -0.80 -8.82 -3.75
CA PHE A 31 -1.15 -7.43 -4.03
C PHE A 31 -2.14 -7.31 -5.20
N ARG A 32 -1.87 -7.97 -6.33
CA ARG A 32 -2.78 -7.98 -7.48
C ARG A 32 -4.15 -8.53 -7.08
N ARG A 33 -4.18 -9.54 -6.21
CA ARG A 33 -5.44 -10.09 -5.68
C ARG A 33 -6.21 -9.05 -4.88
N ALA A 34 -5.60 -8.31 -3.95
CA ALA A 34 -6.36 -7.30 -3.19
C ALA A 34 -6.87 -6.13 -4.02
N ILE A 35 -6.12 -5.69 -5.04
CA ILE A 35 -6.65 -4.74 -6.03
C ILE A 35 -7.86 -5.35 -6.74
N THR A 36 -7.73 -6.61 -7.19
CA THR A 36 -8.79 -7.32 -7.90
C THR A 36 -10.05 -7.44 -7.05
N TYR A 37 -9.90 -7.73 -5.76
CA TYR A 37 -11.02 -7.89 -4.83
C TYR A 37 -11.55 -6.55 -4.28
N LYS A 38 -10.99 -5.40 -4.69
CA LYS A 38 -11.40 -4.05 -4.23
C LYS A 38 -11.56 -3.96 -2.72
N ASN A 39 -10.64 -4.59 -1.98
CA ASN A 39 -10.68 -4.56 -0.53
C ASN A 39 -10.76 -3.09 -0.07
N ALA A 40 -11.61 -2.78 0.91
CA ALA A 40 -11.79 -1.41 1.37
C ALA A 40 -11.47 -1.29 2.86
N GLU A 41 -10.75 -0.23 3.23
CA GLU A 41 -10.48 0.08 4.64
C GLU A 41 -10.74 1.55 4.96
N PRO A 42 -11.19 1.87 6.19
CA PRO A 42 -11.38 3.26 6.58
C PRO A 42 -10.03 3.95 6.75
N CYS A 43 -9.88 5.12 6.14
CA CYS A 43 -8.71 5.96 6.37
C CYS A 43 -8.61 6.32 7.86
N PRO A 44 -7.45 6.09 8.52
CA PRO A 44 -7.31 6.35 9.95
C PRO A 44 -7.39 7.85 10.31
N TYR A 45 -7.24 8.75 9.33
CA TYR A 45 -7.24 10.19 9.57
C TYR A 45 -8.61 10.86 9.37
N CYS A 46 -9.34 10.47 8.32
CA CYS A 46 -10.61 11.12 7.96
C CYS A 46 -11.81 10.16 7.96
N LYS A 47 -11.59 8.88 8.29
CA LYS A 47 -12.59 7.81 8.36
C LYS A 47 -13.32 7.50 7.04
N THR A 48 -12.94 8.14 5.94
CA THR A 48 -13.46 7.81 4.59
C THR A 48 -13.06 6.37 4.23
N MET A 49 -14.02 5.57 3.76
CA MET A 49 -13.76 4.23 3.23
C MET A 49 -12.97 4.32 1.93
N ILE A 50 -11.79 3.70 1.91
CA ILE A 50 -10.88 3.70 0.76
C ILE A 50 -10.84 2.30 0.18
N SER A 51 -11.34 2.13 -1.04
CA SER A 51 -11.11 0.93 -1.83
C SER A 51 -9.67 0.94 -2.35
N HIS A 52 -8.96 -0.15 -2.14
CA HIS A 52 -7.60 -0.33 -2.63
C HIS A 52 -7.59 -0.26 -4.15
N ASP A 53 -6.92 0.78 -4.66
CA ASP A 53 -6.65 0.96 -6.08
C ASP A 53 -5.13 1.07 -6.28
N LYS A 54 -4.66 0.55 -7.42
CA LYS A 54 -3.24 0.50 -7.80
C LYS A 54 -2.60 1.89 -7.82
N GLU A 55 -3.37 2.92 -8.18
CA GLU A 55 -2.87 4.30 -8.27
C GLU A 55 -2.60 4.94 -6.91
N ILE A 56 -3.32 4.48 -5.88
CA ILE A 56 -3.20 5.00 -4.52
C ILE A 56 -2.39 4.09 -3.62
N MET A 57 -1.80 3.01 -4.14
CA MET A 57 -1.01 2.06 -3.37
C MET A 57 0.49 2.15 -3.69
N ARG A 58 1.33 1.95 -2.68
CA ARG A 58 2.78 1.79 -2.85
C ARG A 58 3.34 0.78 -1.85
N PHE A 59 4.44 0.17 -2.23
CA PHE A 59 5.27 -0.63 -1.34
C PHE A 59 6.57 0.08 -1.04
N LEU A 60 6.92 0.12 0.23
CA LEU A 60 8.19 0.61 0.70
C LEU A 60 8.97 -0.55 1.30
N GLU A 61 10.12 -0.85 0.72
CA GLU A 61 11.14 -1.66 1.36
C GLU A 61 12.02 -0.71 2.15
N LYS A 62 12.13 -0.96 3.46
CA LYS A 62 12.95 -0.19 4.37
C LYS A 62 14.06 -1.07 4.93
N ASP A 63 15.24 -0.46 5.11
CA ASP A 63 16.30 -1.08 5.88
C ASP A 63 15.97 -1.10 7.38
N ASN A 64 16.84 -1.72 8.18
CA ASN A 64 16.68 -1.80 9.64
C ASN A 64 16.71 -0.43 10.35
N THR A 65 17.13 0.65 9.66
CA THR A 65 17.10 2.03 10.17
C THR A 65 15.81 2.76 9.83
N GLY A 66 14.91 2.13 9.05
CA GLY A 66 13.67 2.72 8.58
C GLY A 66 13.83 3.58 7.32
N LYS A 67 15.02 3.62 6.72
CA LYS A 67 15.27 4.34 5.47
C LYS A 67 14.66 3.55 4.32
N VAL A 68 13.88 4.23 3.47
CA VAL A 68 13.33 3.63 2.24
C VAL A 68 14.48 3.34 1.29
N ILE A 69 14.68 2.06 0.97
CA ILE A 69 15.67 1.59 0.00
C ILE A 69 15.04 1.31 -1.37
N ARG A 70 13.75 0.95 -1.40
CA ARG A 70 13.01 0.75 -2.64
C ARG A 70 11.55 1.13 -2.47
N GLU A 71 11.03 1.85 -3.45
CA GLU A 71 9.59 2.14 -3.57
C GLU A 71 9.08 1.45 -4.83
N THR A 72 8.08 0.61 -4.69
CA THR A 72 7.40 -0.03 -5.82
C THR A 72 5.97 0.50 -5.89
N ARG A 73 5.63 1.09 -7.04
CA ARG A 73 4.26 1.51 -7.36
C ARG A 73 3.73 0.66 -8.50
N CYS A 74 2.44 0.39 -8.51
CA CYS A 74 1.82 -0.29 -9.65
C CYS A 74 1.34 0.71 -10.67
N ILE A 75 2.32 1.22 -11.43
CA ILE A 75 2.11 2.01 -12.64
C ILE A 75 2.13 0.99 -13.79
N TYR A 76 1.03 0.82 -14.53
CA TYR A 76 1.07 0.03 -15.74
C TYR A 76 1.93 0.76 -16.79
N ASN A 77 2.92 0.06 -17.35
CA ASN A 77 3.21 0.18 -18.77
C ASN A 77 2.41 -0.95 -19.44
N PHE A 78 1.36 -0.58 -20.17
CA PHE A 78 0.73 -1.46 -21.16
C PHE A 78 1.64 -1.57 -22.38
#